data_AF-A0A835S4D7-F1
#
_entry.id   AF-A0A835S4D7-F1
#
_cell.length_a   1.000
_cell.length_b   1.000
_cell.length_c   1.000
_cell.angle_alpha   90.00
_cell.angle_beta   90.00
_cell.angle_gamma   90.00
#
_symmetry.space_group_name_H-M   'P 1'
#
loop_
_entity.id
_entity.type
_entity.pdbx_description
1 polymer ?
#
loop_
_entity_poly.entity_id
_entity_poly.type
_entity_poly.pdbx_seq_one_letter_code
_entity_poly.pdbx_strand_id
1 'polypeptide(L)'
;MGAGVPTRFTPINARTDSDSLKIGVKQIYQAAWNPVMGISDIYSRQIWDTLYDPGVFKHPYTGDTFPIRTDYVIETAGSDGKLDVPDDAIIWDPVLQSWREVDPNTQATSKVTFDLTLSKWHNGSLMDMNDVLHSLYFTIEWGSEQQEDDKTFDTEFTPRASQTVQTLIGVRPLDEKTLEVYVDYWHFDEAEIADWASLWSSVPWELMTAMEQSVIDGKVSFSRSGAVSKSVNWLSLIVPNDAEIIKQYLIEFKDSNHVPPALDYFDLRNNYFDSRYDASIKWIEEYNHAVIS
;
A
#
# COMPACT_ATOMS: atom_id res chain seq x y z
N MET A 1 -11.65 -3.53 12.38
CA MET A 1 -11.58 -3.10 13.80
C MET A 1 -12.89 -2.45 14.17
N GLY A 2 -13.46 -2.86 15.31
CA GLY A 2 -14.83 -2.54 15.71
C GLY A 2 -15.01 -1.19 16.40
N ALA A 3 -16.28 -0.85 16.60
CA ALA A 3 -16.79 0.34 17.28
C ALA A 3 -16.02 0.79 18.52
N GLY A 4 -16.07 2.09 18.77
CA GLY A 4 -15.63 2.72 20.02
C GLY A 4 -14.53 3.76 19.84
N VAL A 5 -13.91 4.13 20.96
CA VAL A 5 -12.84 5.14 21.04
C VAL A 5 -11.68 4.90 20.06
N PRO A 6 -11.24 3.65 19.76
CA PRO A 6 -10.10 3.41 18.88
C PRO A 6 -10.33 3.68 17.39
N THR A 7 -11.55 4.00 16.96
CA THR A 7 -11.84 4.24 15.55
C THR A 7 -11.29 5.58 15.09
N ARG A 8 -10.89 5.71 13.82
CA ARG A 8 -10.47 6.98 13.21
C ARG A 8 -11.49 8.11 13.33
N PHE A 9 -12.77 7.75 13.38
CA PHE A 9 -13.87 8.69 13.48
C PHE A 9 -13.96 9.36 14.85
N THR A 10 -13.37 8.78 15.90
CA THR A 10 -13.35 9.38 17.23
C THR A 10 -12.56 10.70 17.23
N PRO A 11 -11.27 10.74 16.84
CA PRO A 11 -10.53 11.99 16.77
C PRO A 11 -11.06 12.93 15.68
N ILE A 12 -11.47 12.40 14.51
CA ILE A 12 -11.98 13.23 13.39
C ILE A 12 -13.27 13.98 13.76
N ASN A 13 -14.20 13.34 14.46
CA ASN A 13 -15.49 13.95 14.82
C ASN A 13 -15.47 14.62 16.20
N ALA A 14 -14.33 14.62 16.91
CA ALA A 14 -14.22 15.24 18.21
C ALA A 14 -14.52 16.74 18.11
N ARG A 15 -15.37 17.23 19.01
CA ARG A 15 -15.71 18.66 19.11
C ARG A 15 -15.12 19.23 20.37
N THR A 16 -14.45 20.36 20.23
CA THR A 16 -13.79 21.10 21.31
C THR A 16 -13.92 22.59 21.03
N ASP A 17 -14.06 23.39 22.08
CA ASP A 17 -14.05 24.86 21.98
C ASP A 17 -12.62 25.43 21.85
N SER A 18 -11.61 24.56 21.77
CA SER A 18 -10.18 24.87 21.65
C SER A 18 -9.63 24.40 20.31
N ASP A 19 -8.65 25.12 19.76
CA ASP A 19 -7.92 24.75 18.52
C ASP A 19 -7.10 23.45 18.65
N SER A 20 -7.02 22.89 19.86
CA SER A 20 -6.34 21.62 20.13
C SER A 20 -7.26 20.64 20.86
N LEU A 21 -7.10 19.36 20.51
CA LEU A 21 -7.69 18.22 21.19
C LEU A 21 -6.59 17.46 21.96
N LYS A 22 -6.78 17.23 23.26
CA LYS A 22 -5.85 16.45 24.08
C LYS A 22 -6.38 15.03 24.27
N ILE A 23 -5.67 14.06 23.73
CA ILE A 23 -6.00 12.63 23.84
C ILE A 23 -5.00 11.98 24.80
N GLY A 24 -5.50 11.42 25.90
CA GLY A 24 -4.68 10.67 26.86
C GLY A 24 -4.43 9.25 26.37
N VAL A 25 -3.17 8.87 26.20
CA VAL A 25 -2.75 7.51 25.82
C VAL A 25 -1.86 6.91 26.91
N LYS A 26 -1.92 5.58 27.09
CA LYS A 26 -1.09 4.87 28.07
C LYS A 26 0.38 4.84 27.65
N GLN A 27 0.63 4.68 26.36
CA GLN A 27 1.94 4.66 25.71
C GLN A 27 1.85 5.46 24.41
N ILE A 28 2.97 6.03 23.96
CA ILE A 28 3.00 6.85 22.74
C ILE A 28 2.98 5.94 21.49
N TYR A 29 3.86 4.94 21.44
CA TYR A 29 3.89 3.86 20.44
C TYR A 29 4.61 2.64 21.02
N GLN A 30 4.36 1.45 20.46
CA GLN A 30 5.09 0.23 20.81
C GLN A 30 5.59 -0.55 19.59
N ALA A 31 4.90 -0.42 18.46
CA ALA A 31 5.27 -0.95 17.17
C ALA A 31 6.05 0.10 16.37
N ALA A 32 6.81 -0.38 15.40
CA ALA A 32 7.45 0.48 14.43
C ALA A 32 6.42 1.12 13.49
N TRP A 33 6.71 2.31 12.98
CA TRP A 33 5.85 3.04 12.05
C TRP A 33 6.22 2.76 10.60
N ASN A 34 5.80 1.61 10.07
CA ASN A 34 5.84 1.30 8.64
C ASN A 34 4.51 0.63 8.23
N PRO A 35 3.98 0.88 7.02
CA PRO A 35 2.67 0.36 6.60
C PRO A 35 2.64 -1.14 6.28
N VAL A 36 3.79 -1.81 6.16
CA VAL A 36 3.87 -3.22 5.74
C VAL A 36 3.63 -4.17 6.91
N MET A 37 4.48 -4.11 7.95
CA MET A 37 4.35 -4.93 9.16
C MET A 37 4.66 -4.14 10.44
N GLY A 38 4.60 -2.81 10.37
CA GLY A 38 4.53 -1.91 11.51
C GLY A 38 3.08 -1.67 11.95
N ILE A 39 2.86 -0.57 12.68
CA ILE A 39 1.54 -0.02 13.04
C ILE A 39 0.62 -1.12 13.64
N SER A 40 1.25 -2.03 14.39
CA SER A 40 0.60 -3.24 14.90
C SER A 40 0.01 -3.03 16.29
N ASP A 41 0.50 -2.02 17.01
CA ASP A 41 -0.04 -1.60 18.31
C ASP A 41 -1.18 -0.58 18.16
N ILE A 42 -2.05 -0.53 19.17
CA ILE A 42 -3.24 0.31 19.15
C ILE A 42 -2.94 1.81 19.21
N TYR A 43 -1.81 2.21 19.80
CA TYR A 43 -1.44 3.62 19.97
C TYR A 43 -0.98 4.20 18.63
N SER A 44 -0.10 3.50 17.92
CA SER A 44 0.35 3.88 16.58
C SER A 44 -0.80 3.86 15.58
N ARG A 45 -1.65 2.81 15.62
CA ARG A 45 -2.75 2.66 14.67
C ARG A 45 -3.80 3.74 14.80
N GLN A 46 -4.16 4.15 16.01
CA GLN A 46 -5.12 5.25 16.22
C GLN A 46 -4.66 6.57 15.58
N ILE A 47 -3.35 6.86 15.69
CA ILE A 47 -2.78 8.07 15.10
C ILE A 47 -2.71 7.90 13.58
N TRP A 48 -2.18 6.77 13.09
CA TRP A 48 -2.08 6.48 11.66
C TRP A 48 -3.43 6.58 10.95
N ASP A 49 -4.48 5.93 11.47
CA ASP A 49 -5.81 5.95 10.84
C ASP A 49 -6.43 7.36 10.78
N THR A 50 -5.88 8.34 11.52
CA THR A 50 -6.26 9.76 11.45
C THR A 50 -5.43 10.55 10.42
N LEU A 51 -4.22 10.07 10.09
CA LEU A 51 -3.29 10.72 9.17
C LEU A 51 -3.45 10.26 7.72
N TYR A 52 -3.64 8.97 7.49
CA TYR A 52 -3.83 8.42 6.14
C TYR A 52 -5.31 8.28 5.81
N ASP A 53 -5.61 8.36 4.52
CA ASP A 53 -6.92 7.99 4.00
C ASP A 53 -6.88 6.64 3.29
N PRO A 54 -7.69 5.65 3.73
CA PRO A 54 -7.80 4.36 3.06
C PRO A 54 -8.68 4.44 1.81
N GLY A 55 -8.56 3.45 0.93
CA GLY A 55 -9.48 3.26 -0.21
C GLY A 55 -10.90 2.96 0.27
N VAL A 56 -11.02 1.94 1.10
CA VAL A 56 -12.26 1.50 1.75
C VAL A 56 -12.07 1.40 3.27
N PHE A 57 -13.16 1.38 4.03
CA PHE A 57 -13.10 1.21 5.48
C PHE A 57 -14.27 0.39 6.01
N LYS A 58 -14.11 -0.23 7.18
CA LYS A 58 -15.17 -0.98 7.86
C LYS A 58 -15.99 -0.04 8.74
N HIS A 59 -17.29 0.00 8.54
CA HIS A 59 -18.19 0.82 9.32
C HIS A 59 -18.10 0.38 10.80
N PRO A 60 -17.82 1.31 11.74
CA PRO A 60 -17.47 0.93 13.11
C PRO A 60 -18.59 0.16 13.82
N TYR A 61 -19.86 0.43 13.49
CA TYR A 61 -21.00 -0.18 14.18
C TYR A 61 -21.54 -1.45 13.51
N THR A 62 -21.55 -1.50 12.17
CA THR A 62 -22.15 -2.62 11.43
C THR A 62 -21.10 -3.63 10.97
N GLY A 63 -19.86 -3.17 10.79
CA GLY A 63 -18.79 -3.97 10.20
C GLY A 63 -18.73 -3.87 8.67
N ASP A 64 -19.78 -3.37 8.02
CA ASP A 64 -19.88 -3.32 6.55
C ASP A 64 -18.76 -2.47 5.92
N THR A 65 -18.20 -2.92 4.80
CA THR A 65 -17.26 -2.11 4.01
C THR A 65 -17.98 -0.94 3.36
N PHE A 66 -17.37 0.25 3.39
CA PHE A 66 -17.84 1.40 2.63
C PHE A 66 -16.66 2.18 2.02
N PRO A 67 -16.87 2.89 0.90
CA PRO A 67 -15.81 3.63 0.23
C PRO A 67 -15.37 4.88 1.02
N ILE A 68 -14.09 5.21 0.94
CA ILE A 68 -13.50 6.48 1.44
C ILE A 68 -12.80 7.21 0.30
N ARG A 69 -11.80 6.57 -0.33
CA ARG A 69 -11.07 7.11 -1.50
C ARG A 69 -11.31 6.32 -2.78
N THR A 70 -11.96 5.16 -2.72
CA THR A 70 -12.25 4.33 -3.89
C THR A 70 -13.73 3.98 -3.94
N ASP A 71 -14.51 4.74 -4.70
CA ASP A 71 -15.86 4.31 -5.05
C ASP A 71 -15.75 3.08 -5.97
N TYR A 72 -16.75 2.20 -5.96
CA TYR A 72 -16.67 0.95 -6.70
C TYR A 72 -18.00 0.47 -7.27
N VAL A 73 -17.90 -0.27 -8.37
CA VAL A 73 -18.97 -1.08 -8.95
C VAL A 73 -18.48 -2.51 -9.05
N ILE A 74 -19.33 -3.46 -8.64
CA ILE A 74 -18.98 -4.88 -8.59
C ILE A 74 -19.79 -5.62 -9.64
N GLU A 75 -19.11 -6.52 -10.34
CA GLU A 75 -19.70 -7.52 -11.22
C GLU A 75 -19.20 -8.88 -10.75
N THR A 76 -20.10 -9.81 -10.47
CA THR A 76 -19.74 -11.16 -10.02
C THR A 76 -20.58 -12.22 -10.71
N ALA A 77 -19.95 -13.34 -11.06
CA ALA A 77 -20.64 -14.49 -11.63
C ALA A 77 -21.23 -15.45 -10.56
N GLY A 78 -21.13 -15.09 -9.27
CA GLY A 78 -21.55 -15.95 -8.16
C GLY A 78 -20.49 -17.00 -7.80
N SER A 79 -20.82 -17.90 -6.87
CA SER A 79 -19.87 -18.92 -6.38
C SER A 79 -19.43 -19.94 -7.43
N ASP A 80 -20.25 -20.15 -8.45
CA ASP A 80 -20.08 -21.25 -9.42
C ASP A 80 -19.80 -20.76 -10.85
N GLY A 81 -19.95 -19.45 -11.09
CA GLY A 81 -19.79 -18.84 -12.41
C GLY A 81 -18.40 -18.23 -12.61
N LYS A 82 -18.13 -17.82 -13.85
CA LYS A 82 -16.90 -17.10 -14.23
C LYS A 82 -17.22 -15.96 -15.19
N LEU A 83 -16.41 -14.90 -15.12
CA LEU A 83 -16.38 -13.76 -16.02
C LEU A 83 -15.12 -13.84 -16.87
N ASP A 84 -15.23 -13.49 -18.15
CA ASP A 84 -14.06 -13.37 -19.02
C ASP A 84 -13.25 -12.13 -18.63
N VAL A 85 -11.93 -12.30 -18.53
CA VAL A 85 -10.99 -11.20 -18.27
C VAL A 85 -10.49 -10.68 -19.62
N PRO A 86 -10.50 -9.34 -19.84
CA PRO A 86 -9.91 -8.76 -21.05
C PRO A 86 -8.44 -9.14 -21.22
N ASP A 87 -8.03 -9.47 -22.45
CA ASP A 87 -6.64 -9.87 -22.75
C ASP A 87 -5.63 -8.73 -22.50
N ASP A 88 -6.07 -7.46 -22.48
CA ASP A 88 -5.25 -6.29 -22.15
C ASP A 88 -5.17 -6.00 -20.63
N ALA A 89 -5.73 -6.85 -19.78
CA ALA A 89 -5.46 -6.81 -18.35
C ALA A 89 -4.03 -7.26 -18.07
N ILE A 90 -3.38 -6.62 -17.09
CA ILE A 90 -1.98 -6.85 -16.73
C ILE A 90 -1.84 -7.46 -15.33
N ILE A 91 -0.75 -8.18 -15.13
CA ILE A 91 -0.33 -8.74 -13.85
C ILE A 91 1.20 -8.64 -13.74
N TRP A 92 1.71 -8.42 -12.53
CA TRP A 92 3.15 -8.46 -12.28
C TRP A 92 3.66 -9.89 -12.34
N ASP A 93 4.75 -10.11 -13.07
CA ASP A 93 5.44 -11.39 -13.10
C ASP A 93 6.73 -11.30 -12.26
N PRO A 94 6.77 -11.92 -11.06
CA PRO A 94 7.92 -11.85 -10.17
C PRO A 94 9.14 -12.63 -10.70
N VAL A 95 8.95 -13.53 -11.68
CA VAL A 95 10.07 -14.25 -12.31
C VAL A 95 10.70 -13.39 -13.41
N LEU A 96 9.88 -12.77 -14.25
CA LEU A 96 10.33 -11.88 -15.32
C LEU A 96 10.66 -10.47 -14.84
N GLN A 97 10.29 -10.12 -13.61
CA GLN A 97 10.45 -8.78 -13.02
C GLN A 97 9.87 -7.69 -13.94
N SER A 98 8.67 -7.94 -14.48
CA SER A 98 7.97 -7.01 -15.38
C SER A 98 6.46 -7.24 -15.37
N TRP A 99 5.71 -6.23 -15.81
CA TRP A 99 4.29 -6.40 -16.10
C TRP A 99 4.10 -7.17 -17.40
N ARG A 100 3.14 -8.09 -17.40
CA ARG A 100 2.68 -8.81 -18.59
C ARG A 100 1.18 -8.80 -18.69
N GLU A 101 0.67 -8.99 -19.90
CA GLU A 101 -0.74 -9.30 -20.12
C GLU A 101 -1.09 -10.66 -19.47
N VAL A 102 -2.34 -10.78 -19.01
CA VAL A 102 -2.90 -12.05 -18.55
C VAL A 102 -2.94 -13.06 -19.70
N ASP A 103 -3.00 -14.35 -19.37
CA ASP A 103 -3.03 -15.38 -20.40
C ASP A 103 -4.36 -15.31 -21.18
N PRO A 104 -4.39 -15.62 -22.49
CA PRO A 104 -5.62 -15.58 -23.27
C PRO A 104 -6.71 -16.49 -22.71
N ASN A 105 -7.96 -16.02 -22.72
CA ASN A 105 -9.13 -16.70 -22.13
C ASN A 105 -9.04 -16.91 -20.61
N THR A 106 -8.28 -16.05 -19.92
CA THR A 106 -8.29 -15.99 -18.46
C THR A 106 -9.68 -15.62 -17.97
N GLN A 107 -10.09 -16.22 -16.84
CA GLN A 107 -11.39 -15.98 -16.23
C GLN A 107 -11.24 -15.63 -14.75
N ALA A 108 -12.17 -14.83 -14.23
CA ALA A 108 -12.23 -14.45 -12.82
C ALA A 108 -13.63 -14.72 -12.25
N THR A 109 -13.75 -14.81 -10.92
CA THR A 109 -15.05 -14.96 -10.26
C THR A 109 -15.77 -13.61 -10.12
N SER A 110 -15.02 -12.56 -9.80
CA SER A 110 -15.54 -11.21 -9.63
C SER A 110 -14.61 -10.17 -10.26
N LYS A 111 -15.21 -9.07 -10.72
CA LYS A 111 -14.54 -7.86 -11.17
C LYS A 111 -15.02 -6.69 -10.30
N VAL A 112 -14.09 -5.87 -9.86
CA VAL A 112 -14.38 -4.61 -9.18
C VAL A 112 -13.82 -3.48 -10.01
N THR A 113 -14.67 -2.56 -10.45
CA THR A 113 -14.26 -1.32 -11.11
C THR A 113 -14.22 -0.21 -10.07
N PHE A 114 -13.02 0.26 -9.73
CA PHE A 114 -12.80 1.34 -8.79
C PHE A 114 -12.70 2.70 -9.51
N ASP A 115 -13.38 3.72 -8.98
CA ASP A 115 -13.14 5.14 -9.30
C ASP A 115 -12.36 5.78 -8.14
N LEU A 116 -11.13 6.17 -8.41
CA LEU A 116 -10.14 6.64 -7.44
C LEU A 116 -10.29 8.14 -7.19
N THR A 117 -10.44 8.51 -5.92
CA THR A 117 -10.39 9.91 -5.44
C THR A 117 -8.97 10.25 -4.98
N LEU A 118 -8.12 10.55 -5.96
CA LEU A 118 -6.72 10.91 -5.76
C LEU A 118 -6.57 12.31 -5.12
N SER A 119 -5.51 12.51 -4.34
CA SER A 119 -5.22 13.78 -3.66
C SER A 119 -3.73 14.10 -3.63
N LYS A 120 -3.32 15.02 -2.76
CA LYS A 120 -1.90 15.29 -2.48
C LYS A 120 -1.44 14.47 -1.29
N TRP A 121 -0.30 13.83 -1.44
CA TRP A 121 0.50 13.31 -0.35
C TRP A 121 0.96 14.45 0.58
N HIS A 122 1.30 14.14 1.83
CA HIS A 122 1.84 15.14 2.77
C HIS A 122 3.08 15.90 2.24
N ASN A 123 3.92 15.27 1.41
CA ASN A 123 5.08 15.92 0.78
C ASN A 123 4.71 16.90 -0.36
N GLY A 124 3.41 17.02 -0.69
CA GLY A 124 2.87 17.91 -1.72
C GLY A 124 2.76 17.31 -3.11
N SER A 125 3.34 16.11 -3.35
CA SER A 125 3.19 15.36 -4.60
C SER A 125 1.75 14.92 -4.80
N LEU A 126 1.29 14.89 -6.06
CA LEU A 126 -0.02 14.34 -6.39
C LEU A 126 0.06 12.82 -6.44
N MET A 127 -0.97 12.18 -5.88
CA MET A 127 -1.23 10.76 -6.09
C MET A 127 -1.59 10.51 -7.56
N ASP A 128 -1.18 9.37 -8.10
CA ASP A 128 -1.61 8.89 -9.41
C ASP A 128 -1.74 7.37 -9.47
N MET A 129 -2.13 6.84 -10.63
CA MET A 129 -2.29 5.40 -10.86
C MET A 129 -1.01 4.60 -10.58
N ASN A 130 0.18 5.21 -10.71
CA ASN A 130 1.45 4.53 -10.45
C ASN A 130 1.61 4.19 -8.97
N ASP A 131 1.06 5.00 -8.05
CA ASP A 131 1.04 4.67 -6.62
C ASP A 131 0.24 3.38 -6.35
N VAL A 132 -0.88 3.19 -7.04
CA VAL A 132 -1.74 2.01 -6.91
C VAL A 132 -1.09 0.79 -7.55
N LEU A 133 -0.54 0.93 -8.75
CA LEU A 133 0.14 -0.17 -9.45
C LEU A 133 1.43 -0.59 -8.74
N HIS A 134 2.16 0.33 -8.12
CA HIS A 134 3.30 -0.01 -7.27
C HIS A 134 2.87 -0.77 -6.01
N SER A 135 1.75 -0.40 -5.37
CA SER A 135 1.18 -1.16 -4.25
C SER A 135 0.81 -2.60 -4.67
N LEU A 136 0.28 -2.75 -5.88
CA LEU A 136 -0.01 -4.05 -6.46
C LEU A 136 1.27 -4.88 -6.71
N TYR A 137 2.26 -4.28 -7.37
CA TYR A 137 3.58 -4.88 -7.57
C TYR A 137 4.14 -5.41 -6.25
N PHE A 138 4.21 -4.55 -5.23
CA PHE A 138 4.78 -4.90 -3.94
C PHE A 138 4.04 -6.09 -3.30
N THR A 139 2.71 -6.13 -3.42
CA THR A 139 1.89 -7.22 -2.92
C THR A 139 2.19 -8.54 -3.63
N ILE A 140 2.33 -8.52 -4.96
CA ILE A 140 2.65 -9.72 -5.75
C ILE A 140 4.07 -10.18 -5.45
N GLU A 141 5.05 -9.28 -5.53
CA GLU A 141 6.46 -9.56 -5.33
C GLU A 141 6.69 -10.23 -3.96
N TRP A 142 6.18 -9.64 -2.88
CA TRP A 142 6.39 -10.15 -1.52
C TRP A 142 5.42 -11.26 -1.10
N GLY A 143 4.39 -11.53 -1.90
CA GLY A 143 3.36 -12.56 -1.64
C GLY A 143 3.51 -13.83 -2.48
N SER A 144 4.37 -13.80 -3.49
CA SER A 144 4.62 -14.91 -4.40
C SER A 144 5.56 -15.96 -3.81
N GLU A 145 5.63 -17.12 -4.47
CA GLU A 145 6.61 -18.14 -4.12
C GLU A 145 8.03 -17.64 -4.40
N GLN A 146 8.90 -17.80 -3.41
CA GLN A 146 10.29 -17.34 -3.51
C GLN A 146 11.02 -18.04 -4.64
N GLN A 147 11.72 -17.24 -5.46
CA GLN A 147 12.65 -17.74 -6.47
C GLN A 147 14.03 -18.03 -5.86
N GLU A 148 14.91 -18.67 -6.64
CA GLU A 148 16.32 -18.81 -6.26
C GLU A 148 16.94 -17.40 -6.14
N ASP A 149 17.63 -17.14 -5.01
CA ASP A 149 18.21 -15.83 -4.64
C ASP A 149 17.21 -14.68 -4.36
N ASP A 150 15.91 -14.98 -4.24
CA ASP A 150 14.90 -13.99 -3.90
C ASP A 150 15.02 -13.48 -2.45
N LYS A 151 15.02 -12.15 -2.31
CA LYS A 151 15.14 -11.43 -1.03
C LYS A 151 13.83 -10.78 -0.57
N THR A 152 12.74 -10.84 -1.34
CA THR A 152 11.45 -10.20 -1.07
C THR A 152 10.56 -11.07 -0.18
N PHE A 153 11.11 -11.52 0.95
CA PHE A 153 10.41 -12.35 1.91
C PHE A 153 10.43 -11.77 3.32
N ASP A 154 9.25 -11.74 3.95
CA ASP A 154 9.08 -11.41 5.36
C ASP A 154 8.14 -12.41 6.02
N THR A 155 8.57 -12.97 7.14
CA THR A 155 7.88 -14.06 7.85
C THR A 155 6.49 -13.69 8.36
N GLU A 156 6.19 -12.40 8.53
CA GLU A 156 4.87 -11.93 8.97
C GLU A 156 4.02 -11.37 7.81
N PHE A 157 4.66 -10.74 6.82
CA PHE A 157 3.96 -10.14 5.67
C PHE A 157 3.60 -11.15 4.58
N THR A 158 4.56 -11.97 4.13
CA THR A 158 4.40 -12.85 2.97
C THR A 158 3.17 -13.77 3.08
N PRO A 159 2.87 -14.42 4.24
CA PRO A 159 1.67 -15.25 4.37
C PRO A 159 0.35 -14.49 4.23
N ARG A 160 0.34 -13.16 4.46
CA ARG A 160 -0.84 -12.31 4.27
C ARG A 160 -0.97 -11.90 2.82
N ALA A 161 0.12 -11.41 2.23
CA ALA A 161 0.16 -11.03 0.82
C ALA A 161 -0.20 -12.22 -0.08
N SER A 162 0.29 -13.42 0.23
CA SER A 162 0.00 -14.65 -0.51
C SER A 162 -1.50 -14.97 -0.61
N GLN A 163 -2.31 -14.60 0.39
CA GLN A 163 -3.77 -14.80 0.32
C GLN A 163 -4.40 -13.96 -0.78
N THR A 164 -3.96 -12.70 -0.91
CA THR A 164 -4.37 -11.81 -2.00
C THR A 164 -3.85 -12.33 -3.33
N VAL A 165 -2.55 -12.66 -3.42
CA VAL A 165 -1.90 -13.13 -4.66
C VAL A 165 -2.56 -14.40 -5.22
N GLN A 166 -2.94 -15.35 -4.37
CA GLN A 166 -3.59 -16.60 -4.81
C GLN A 166 -4.94 -16.38 -5.50
N THR A 167 -5.61 -15.26 -5.21
CA THR A 167 -6.92 -14.95 -5.77
C THR A 167 -6.86 -13.84 -6.82
N LEU A 168 -5.77 -13.08 -6.90
CA LEU A 168 -5.66 -12.00 -7.87
C LEU A 168 -5.42 -12.56 -9.27
N ILE A 169 -6.24 -12.15 -10.22
CA ILE A 169 -6.14 -12.59 -11.62
C ILE A 169 -5.42 -11.55 -12.47
N GLY A 170 -5.71 -10.26 -12.26
CA GLY A 170 -5.11 -9.18 -13.02
C GLY A 170 -5.81 -7.86 -12.76
N VAL A 171 -5.25 -6.79 -13.31
CA VAL A 171 -5.84 -5.45 -13.26
C VAL A 171 -5.83 -4.80 -14.63
N ARG A 172 -6.76 -3.87 -14.86
CA ARG A 172 -6.82 -3.12 -16.11
C ARG A 172 -7.07 -1.64 -15.80
N PRO A 173 -6.02 -0.80 -15.85
CA PRO A 173 -6.19 0.64 -15.81
C PRO A 173 -6.96 1.10 -17.06
N LEU A 174 -8.10 1.76 -16.87
CA LEU A 174 -8.91 2.26 -17.99
C LEU A 174 -8.58 3.73 -18.32
N ASP A 175 -8.23 4.50 -17.31
CA ASP A 175 -7.80 5.91 -17.40
C ASP A 175 -6.98 6.30 -16.16
N GLU A 176 -6.76 7.60 -15.95
CA GLU A 176 -5.95 8.15 -14.83
C GLU A 176 -6.50 7.80 -13.43
N LYS A 177 -7.79 7.49 -13.30
CA LYS A 177 -8.46 7.27 -12.01
C LYS A 177 -9.42 6.09 -11.99
N THR A 178 -9.53 5.33 -13.07
CA THR A 178 -10.41 4.16 -13.15
C THR A 178 -9.58 2.88 -13.29
N LEU A 179 -9.78 1.93 -12.36
CA LEU A 179 -9.07 0.66 -12.34
C LEU A 179 -10.05 -0.50 -12.24
N GLU A 180 -9.98 -1.46 -13.17
CA GLU A 180 -10.63 -2.75 -12.98
C GLU A 180 -9.69 -3.72 -12.29
N VAL A 181 -10.18 -4.43 -11.28
CA VAL A 181 -9.46 -5.48 -10.55
C VAL A 181 -10.25 -6.78 -10.68
N TYR A 182 -9.57 -7.83 -11.15
CA TYR A 182 -10.16 -9.14 -11.39
C TYR A 182 -9.65 -10.11 -10.34
N VAL A 183 -10.58 -10.75 -9.61
CA VAL A 183 -10.26 -11.67 -8.51
C VAL A 183 -11.05 -12.96 -8.60
N ASP A 184 -10.42 -14.06 -8.23
CA ASP A 184 -11.04 -15.36 -7.99
C ASP A 184 -11.60 -15.45 -6.56
N TYR A 185 -12.43 -14.48 -6.21
CA TYR A 185 -13.04 -14.36 -4.90
C TYR A 185 -14.53 -14.04 -5.03
N TRP A 186 -15.34 -14.69 -4.20
CA TRP A 186 -16.77 -14.43 -4.08
C TRP A 186 -17.18 -14.32 -2.61
N HIS A 187 -18.11 -13.41 -2.35
CA HIS A 187 -18.76 -13.27 -1.06
C HIS A 187 -20.23 -12.86 -1.26
N PHE A 188 -21.12 -13.25 -0.34
CA PHE A 188 -22.55 -12.92 -0.44
C PHE A 188 -22.83 -11.42 -0.20
N ASP A 189 -21.96 -10.77 0.56
CA ASP A 189 -21.90 -9.31 0.68
C ASP A 189 -20.87 -8.80 -0.33
N GLU A 190 -21.36 -8.08 -1.34
CA GLU A 190 -20.54 -7.50 -2.41
C GLU A 190 -19.49 -6.53 -1.85
N ALA A 191 -19.77 -5.81 -0.76
CA ALA A 191 -18.84 -4.86 -0.18
C ALA A 191 -17.56 -5.56 0.38
N GLU A 192 -17.64 -6.85 0.71
CA GLU A 192 -16.47 -7.67 1.06
C GLU A 192 -15.63 -8.05 -0.17
N ILE A 193 -16.25 -8.19 -1.36
CA ILE A 193 -15.52 -8.40 -2.62
C ILE A 193 -14.69 -7.14 -2.95
N ALA A 194 -15.27 -5.94 -2.78
CA ALA A 194 -14.53 -4.69 -2.96
C ALA A 194 -13.40 -4.51 -1.94
N ASP A 195 -13.60 -4.88 -0.67
CA ASP A 195 -12.54 -4.86 0.35
C ASP A 195 -11.40 -5.80 -0.03
N TRP A 196 -11.74 -7.02 -0.48
CA TRP A 196 -10.76 -8.02 -0.90
C TRP A 196 -9.95 -7.59 -2.13
N ALA A 197 -10.60 -6.93 -3.10
CA ALA A 197 -9.98 -6.47 -4.33
C ALA A 197 -9.29 -5.09 -4.22
N SER A 198 -9.36 -4.42 -3.07
CA SER A 198 -8.79 -3.08 -2.89
C SER A 198 -7.26 -3.08 -2.89
N LEU A 199 -6.65 -2.37 -3.84
CA LEU A 199 -5.19 -2.26 -4.01
C LEU A 199 -4.63 -0.88 -3.59
N TRP A 200 -5.36 -0.14 -2.77
CA TRP A 200 -5.04 1.24 -2.38
C TRP A 200 -3.67 1.37 -1.70
N SER A 201 -2.89 2.38 -2.09
CA SER A 201 -1.63 2.71 -1.43
C SER A 201 -1.82 3.67 -0.26
N SER A 202 -1.12 3.42 0.85
CA SER A 202 -1.16 4.27 2.05
C SER A 202 0.06 5.19 2.19
N VAL A 203 1.03 5.06 1.28
CA VAL A 203 2.25 5.88 1.20
C VAL A 203 2.62 6.11 -0.27
N PRO A 204 3.39 7.15 -0.61
CA PRO A 204 3.88 7.35 -1.98
C PRO A 204 4.75 6.18 -2.46
N TRP A 205 4.69 5.83 -3.75
CA TRP A 205 5.50 4.75 -4.31
C TRP A 205 6.99 4.95 -4.05
N GLU A 206 7.51 6.18 -4.14
CA GLU A 206 8.95 6.44 -3.96
C GLU A 206 9.42 6.13 -2.54
N LEU A 207 8.54 6.37 -1.56
CA LEU A 207 8.81 6.04 -0.17
C LEU A 207 8.80 4.52 0.00
N MET A 208 7.81 3.82 -0.58
CA MET A 208 7.76 2.36 -0.54
C MET A 208 8.98 1.72 -1.21
N THR A 209 9.42 2.18 -2.39
CA THR A 209 10.63 1.69 -3.07
C THR A 209 11.87 1.84 -2.18
N ALA A 210 12.05 3.01 -1.54
CA ALA A 210 13.20 3.24 -0.67
C ALA A 210 13.17 2.33 0.58
N MET A 211 11.97 2.10 1.13
CA MET A 211 11.77 1.17 2.23
C MET A 211 12.10 -0.27 1.82
N GLU A 212 11.57 -0.71 0.68
CA GLU A 212 11.82 -2.04 0.12
C GLU A 212 13.31 -2.29 -0.11
N GLN A 213 13.99 -1.38 -0.80
CA GLN A 213 15.43 -1.52 -1.07
C GLN A 213 16.24 -1.58 0.23
N SER A 214 15.89 -0.78 1.24
CA SER A 214 16.55 -0.81 2.55
C SER A 214 16.39 -2.15 3.29
N VAL A 215 15.29 -2.87 3.04
CA VAL A 215 15.06 -4.21 3.60
C VAL A 215 15.80 -5.27 2.79
N ILE A 216 15.79 -5.18 1.46
CA ILE A 216 16.53 -6.08 0.56
C ILE A 216 18.04 -6.04 0.86
N ASP A 217 18.57 -4.84 1.13
CA ASP A 217 19.98 -4.64 1.49
C ASP A 217 20.30 -4.99 2.95
N GLY A 218 19.29 -5.40 3.73
CA GLY A 218 19.46 -5.81 5.12
C GLY A 218 19.85 -4.66 6.06
N LYS A 219 19.43 -3.42 5.78
CA LYS A 219 19.63 -2.28 6.69
C LYS A 219 18.57 -2.23 7.79
N VAL A 220 17.35 -2.62 7.46
CA VAL A 220 16.17 -2.63 8.34
C VAL A 220 15.28 -3.82 7.99
N SER A 221 14.18 -4.01 8.73
CA SER A 221 13.17 -5.02 8.42
C SER A 221 11.76 -4.46 8.64
N PHE A 222 10.81 -4.88 7.78
CA PHE A 222 9.40 -4.50 7.89
C PHE A 222 8.72 -5.03 9.15
N SER A 223 9.02 -6.29 9.53
CA SER A 223 8.40 -6.94 10.68
C SER A 223 9.32 -7.02 11.90
N ARG A 224 8.70 -7.23 13.06
CA ARG A 224 9.43 -7.37 14.32
C ARG A 224 10.27 -8.65 14.33
N SER A 225 9.71 -9.77 13.87
CA SER A 225 10.43 -11.04 13.80
C SER A 225 11.56 -11.01 12.77
N GLY A 226 11.36 -10.34 11.64
CA GLY A 226 12.42 -10.08 10.65
C GLY A 226 13.54 -9.23 11.24
N ALA A 227 13.22 -8.16 11.96
CA ALA A 227 14.20 -7.31 12.64
C ALA A 227 15.04 -8.08 13.66
N VAL A 228 14.39 -8.91 14.49
CA VAL A 228 15.07 -9.76 15.49
C VAL A 228 15.97 -10.80 14.81
N SER A 229 15.48 -11.49 13.79
CA SER A 229 16.23 -12.56 13.13
C SER A 229 17.46 -12.04 12.37
N LYS A 230 17.33 -10.88 11.70
CA LYS A 230 18.40 -10.22 10.95
C LYS A 230 19.30 -9.32 11.82
N SER A 231 18.95 -9.12 13.09
CA SER A 231 19.64 -8.20 14.01
C SER A 231 19.74 -6.76 13.49
N VAL A 232 18.64 -6.27 12.90
CA VAL A 232 18.50 -4.92 12.32
C VAL A 232 17.35 -4.17 12.99
N ASN A 233 17.20 -2.88 12.72
CA ASN A 233 16.06 -2.11 13.23
C ASN A 233 14.74 -2.60 12.61
N TRP A 234 13.69 -2.64 13.43
CA TRP A 234 12.32 -2.73 12.94
C TRP A 234 11.93 -1.35 12.40
N LEU A 235 11.85 -1.24 11.08
CA LEU A 235 11.78 0.02 10.34
C LEU A 235 10.67 0.92 10.88
N SER A 236 11.01 2.07 11.42
CA SER A 236 10.06 3.03 11.95
C SER A 236 10.26 4.42 11.35
N LEU A 237 9.34 4.86 10.50
CA LEU A 237 9.43 6.14 9.79
C LEU A 237 9.40 7.37 10.72
N ILE A 238 8.95 7.23 11.97
CA ILE A 238 9.02 8.28 12.99
C ILE A 238 10.38 8.37 13.71
N VAL A 239 11.26 7.39 13.53
CA VAL A 239 12.58 7.36 14.16
C VAL A 239 13.58 8.06 13.24
N PRO A 240 14.23 9.16 13.68
CA PRO A 240 15.09 9.96 12.80
C PRO A 240 16.21 9.18 12.11
N ASN A 241 16.84 8.23 12.80
CA ASN A 241 17.90 7.40 12.22
C ASN A 241 17.38 6.49 11.09
N ASP A 242 16.18 5.94 11.25
CA ASP A 242 15.57 5.09 10.22
C ASP A 242 15.08 5.96 9.04
N ALA A 243 14.50 7.13 9.32
CA ALA A 243 14.14 8.10 8.29
C ALA A 243 15.36 8.59 7.48
N GLU A 244 16.52 8.74 8.14
CA GLU A 244 17.78 9.07 7.46
C GLU A 244 18.21 7.95 6.49
N ILE A 245 18.09 6.68 6.88
CA ILE A 245 18.36 5.55 5.98
C ILE A 245 17.50 5.66 4.71
N ILE A 246 16.19 5.88 4.87
CA ILE A 246 15.26 6.05 3.75
C ILE A 246 15.66 7.24 2.87
N LYS A 247 16.02 8.37 3.49
CA LYS A 247 16.47 9.56 2.76
C LYS A 247 17.72 9.28 1.91
N GLN A 248 18.67 8.50 2.42
CA GLN A 248 19.88 8.15 1.66
C GLN A 248 19.55 7.31 0.42
N TYR A 249 18.61 6.36 0.50
CA TYR A 249 18.13 5.64 -0.68
C TYR A 249 17.44 6.56 -1.69
N LEU A 250 16.60 7.50 -1.24
CA LEU A 250 15.98 8.48 -2.13
C LEU A 250 17.01 9.36 -2.86
N ILE A 251 18.09 9.76 -2.16
CA ILE A 251 19.20 10.51 -2.76
C ILE A 251 19.93 9.64 -3.79
N GLU A 252 20.24 8.39 -3.45
CA GLU A 252 20.89 7.45 -4.37
C GLU A 252 20.06 7.19 -5.63
N PHE A 253 18.74 7.02 -5.47
CA PHE A 253 17.82 6.86 -6.59
C PHE A 253 17.82 8.07 -7.51
N LYS A 254 17.77 9.27 -6.93
CA LYS A 254 17.87 10.50 -7.71
C LYS A 254 19.21 10.62 -8.44
N ASP A 255 20.33 10.43 -7.75
CA ASP A 255 21.67 10.59 -8.32
C ASP A 255 21.96 9.56 -9.43
N SER A 256 21.34 8.39 -9.35
CA SER A 256 21.47 7.31 -10.35
C SER A 256 20.41 7.34 -11.44
N ASN A 257 19.42 8.25 -11.39
CA ASN A 257 18.21 8.24 -12.23
C ASN A 257 17.48 6.88 -12.16
N HIS A 258 17.37 6.31 -10.96
CA HIS A 258 16.73 5.02 -10.73
C HIS A 258 15.25 5.06 -11.09
N VAL A 259 14.84 4.14 -11.95
CA VAL A 259 13.45 3.83 -12.27
C VAL A 259 13.13 2.46 -11.66
N PRO A 260 12.16 2.36 -10.73
CA PRO A 260 11.76 1.08 -10.18
C PRO A 260 11.22 0.17 -11.29
N PRO A 261 11.55 -1.14 -11.32
CA PRO A 261 11.08 -2.06 -12.35
C PRO A 261 9.56 -2.05 -12.54
N ALA A 262 8.81 -1.91 -11.43
CA ALA A 262 7.36 -1.81 -11.44
C ALA A 262 6.79 -0.59 -12.18
N LEU A 263 7.61 0.45 -12.42
CA LEU A 263 7.19 1.68 -13.09
C LEU A 263 7.79 1.85 -14.49
N ASP A 264 8.75 1.01 -14.88
CA ASP A 264 9.42 1.07 -16.19
C ASP A 264 8.45 0.78 -17.35
N TYR A 265 7.40 0.00 -17.10
CA TYR A 265 6.39 -0.37 -18.10
C TYR A 265 5.58 0.83 -18.65
N PHE A 266 5.46 1.93 -17.90
CA PHE A 266 4.50 3.01 -18.22
C PHE A 266 5.08 4.21 -19.00
N ASP A 267 6.32 4.11 -19.51
CA ASP A 267 7.03 5.17 -20.27
C ASP A 267 6.89 6.57 -19.64
N LEU A 268 7.16 6.63 -18.33
CA LEU A 268 7.06 7.87 -17.55
C LEU A 268 8.25 8.79 -17.85
N ARG A 269 8.00 10.09 -17.96
CA ARG A 269 9.06 11.09 -18.23
C ARG A 269 10.04 11.14 -17.06
N ASN A 270 11.35 11.24 -17.32
CA ASN A 270 12.38 11.28 -16.27
C ASN A 270 12.12 12.33 -15.16
N ASN A 271 11.57 13.50 -15.50
CA ASN A 271 11.27 14.54 -14.51
C ASN A 271 10.18 14.15 -13.50
N TYR A 272 9.39 13.11 -13.80
CA TYR A 272 8.41 12.54 -12.88
C TYR A 272 9.13 12.00 -11.64
N PHE A 273 10.07 11.07 -11.82
CA PHE A 273 10.78 10.40 -10.72
C PHE A 273 11.57 11.39 -9.86
N ASP A 274 12.37 12.26 -10.47
CA ASP A 274 13.19 13.25 -9.75
C ASP A 274 12.34 14.15 -8.86
N SER A 275 11.17 14.60 -9.34
CA SER A 275 10.29 15.46 -8.57
C SER A 275 9.67 14.76 -7.36
N ARG A 276 9.39 13.45 -7.48
CA ARG A 276 8.86 12.61 -6.40
C ARG A 276 9.93 12.37 -5.34
N TYR A 277 11.16 12.01 -5.76
CA TYR A 277 12.31 11.85 -4.86
C TYR A 277 12.61 13.16 -4.10
N ASP A 278 12.67 14.29 -4.80
CA ASP A 278 12.94 15.60 -4.19
C ASP A 278 11.89 16.01 -3.15
N ALA A 279 10.60 15.78 -3.43
CA ALA A 279 9.54 16.07 -2.49
C ALA A 279 9.69 15.27 -1.19
N SER A 280 9.98 13.97 -1.30
CA SER A 280 10.17 13.08 -0.15
C SER A 280 11.46 13.38 0.64
N ILE A 281 12.58 13.69 -0.05
CA ILE A 281 13.81 14.13 0.62
C ILE A 281 13.57 15.41 1.42
N LYS A 282 12.96 16.43 0.79
CA LYS A 282 12.66 17.71 1.44
C LYS A 282 11.76 17.51 2.67
N TRP A 283 10.76 16.65 2.58
CA TRP A 283 9.90 16.33 3.72
C TRP A 283 10.71 15.78 4.89
N ILE A 284 11.60 14.81 4.64
CA ILE A 284 12.42 14.22 5.70
C ILE A 284 13.36 15.25 6.31
N GLU A 285 13.96 16.14 5.51
CA GLU A 285 14.83 17.22 6.00
C GLU A 285 14.08 18.26 6.85
N GLU A 286 12.85 18.60 6.46
CA GLU A 286 12.03 19.60 7.14
C GLU A 286 11.43 19.07 8.45
N TYR A 287 10.94 17.83 8.46
CA TYR A 287 10.18 17.26 9.57
C TYR A 287 10.94 16.22 10.41
N ASN A 288 12.15 15.82 9.98
CA ASN A 288 13.02 14.86 10.66
C ASN A 288 12.36 13.46 10.87
N HIS A 289 11.43 13.11 9.97
CA HIS A 289 10.77 11.80 9.90
C HIS A 289 10.32 11.50 8.46
N ALA A 290 10.08 10.23 8.15
CA ALA A 290 9.68 9.78 6.82
C ALA A 290 8.18 9.41 6.72
N VAL A 291 7.34 9.82 7.68
CA VAL A 291 5.89 9.59 7.62
C VAL A 291 5.26 10.49 6.55
N ILE A 292 4.90 9.93 5.40
CA ILE A 292 4.20 10.59 4.29
C ILE A 292 3.02 9.68 3.92
N SER A 293 1.81 10.24 3.89
CA SER A 293 0.55 9.52 3.62
C SER A 293 -0.47 10.44 2.97
#